data_AF-A0A182E4N9-F1
#
_entry.id   AF-A0A182E4N9-F1
#
_cell.length_a   1.000
_cell.length_b   1.000
_cell.length_c   1.000
_cell.angle_alpha   90.00
_cell.angle_beta   90.00
_cell.angle_gamma   90.00
#
_symmetry.space_group_name_H-M   'P 1'
#
loop_
_entity.id
_entity.type
_entity.pdbx_description
1 polymer ?
#
loop_
_entity_poly.entity_id
_entity_poly.type
_entity_poly.pdbx_seq_one_letter_code
_entity_poly.pdbx_strand_id
1 'polypeptide(L)'
;MDANRLFDAFVAATSFTKIQQLFTQLCALLDIDPYDNFNVFRRLKTELNDWRAQKLWSLLEKRAEQKEYCHQKACERLSVLVIGAGPCGLRSAIECAFLGAYVVLVEQRDCFSRNNVLHIWPFVIQDLKNLGIKIFYPKFCRGSIDHIS
;
A
#
# COMPACT_ATOMS: atom_id res chain seq x y z
N MET A 1 3.14 21.72 -8.40
CA MET A 1 2.66 21.23 -7.09
C MET A 1 3.86 20.58 -6.41
N ASP A 2 4.17 20.89 -5.15
CA ASP A 2 5.27 20.22 -4.46
C ASP A 2 4.92 18.75 -4.16
N ALA A 3 5.94 17.91 -3.95
CA ALA A 3 5.77 16.47 -3.77
C ALA A 3 4.95 16.13 -2.51
N ASN A 4 5.06 16.93 -1.45
CA ASN A 4 4.32 16.73 -0.20
C ASN A 4 2.81 16.94 -0.40
N ARG A 5 2.40 17.97 -1.13
CA ARG A 5 1.00 18.21 -1.50
C ARG A 5 0.44 17.12 -2.41
N LEU A 6 1.24 16.61 -3.34
CA LEU A 6 0.82 15.47 -4.18
C LEU A 6 0.65 14.20 -3.34
N PHE A 7 1.56 13.94 -2.40
CA PHE A 7 1.42 12.81 -1.47
C PHE A 7 0.20 12.96 -0.57
N ASP A 8 -0.05 14.16 -0.04
CA ASP A 8 -1.26 14.46 0.73
C ASP A 8 -2.54 14.19 -0.07
N ALA A 9 -2.58 14.63 -1.33
CA ALA A 9 -3.68 14.36 -2.23
C ALA A 9 -3.84 12.86 -2.51
N PHE A 10 -2.73 12.14 -2.74
CA PHE A 10 -2.72 10.69 -2.95
C PHE A 10 -3.30 9.95 -1.74
N VAL A 11 -2.86 10.29 -0.53
CA VAL A 11 -3.36 9.72 0.73
C VAL A 11 -4.84 10.00 0.94
N ALA A 12 -5.33 11.17 0.52
CA ALA A 12 -6.71 11.59 0.70
C ALA A 12 -7.67 11.12 -0.42
N ALA A 13 -7.16 10.54 -1.50
CA ALA A 13 -7.97 10.15 -2.64
C ALA A 13 -8.89 8.95 -2.31
N THR A 14 -10.13 9.01 -2.78
CA THR A 14 -11.18 8.03 -2.44
C THR A 14 -11.67 7.20 -3.63
N SER A 15 -11.20 7.48 -4.85
CA SER A 15 -11.53 6.70 -6.04
C SER A 15 -10.29 6.03 -6.62
N PHE A 16 -10.48 4.82 -7.14
CA PHE A 16 -9.42 4.01 -7.73
C PHE A 16 -8.63 4.78 -8.79
N THR A 17 -9.32 5.36 -9.77
CA THR A 17 -8.70 6.12 -10.86
C THR A 17 -7.88 7.30 -10.34
N LYS A 18 -8.38 8.01 -9.32
CA LYS A 18 -7.68 9.18 -8.77
C LYS A 18 -6.45 8.78 -7.98
N ILE A 19 -6.52 7.68 -7.21
CA ILE A 19 -5.38 7.10 -6.49
C ILE A 19 -4.26 6.76 -7.49
N GLN A 20 -4.59 6.05 -8.58
CA GLN A 20 -3.62 5.71 -9.62
C GLN A 20 -3.01 6.96 -10.28
N GLN A 21 -3.85 7.91 -10.70
CA GLN A 21 -3.37 9.16 -11.33
C GLN A 21 -2.43 9.95 -10.43
N LEU A 22 -2.78 10.12 -9.15
CA LEU A 22 -1.95 10.87 -8.19
C LEU A 22 -0.65 10.16 -7.88
N PHE A 23 -0.66 8.82 -7.79
CA PHE A 23 0.55 8.04 -7.64
C PHE A 23 1.48 8.20 -8.86
N THR A 24 0.95 8.09 -10.09
CA THR A 24 1.73 8.32 -11.31
C THR A 24 2.30 9.73 -11.38
N GLN A 25 1.51 10.76 -11.00
CA GLN A 25 1.98 12.15 -10.94
C GLN A 25 3.08 12.35 -9.90
N LEU A 26 2.94 11.73 -8.72
CA LEU A 26 3.96 11.78 -7.67
C LEU A 26 5.26 11.13 -8.13
N CYS A 27 5.19 9.92 -8.71
CA CYS A 27 6.33 9.22 -9.27
C CYS A 27 7.01 10.04 -10.38
N ALA A 28 6.25 10.61 -11.31
CA ALA A 28 6.78 11.46 -12.38
C ALA A 28 7.48 12.72 -11.84
N LEU A 29 6.91 13.36 -10.81
CA LEU A 29 7.53 14.53 -10.18
C LEU A 29 8.87 14.21 -9.50
N LEU A 30 8.98 13.02 -8.91
CA LEU A 30 10.18 12.54 -8.21
C LEU A 30 11.14 11.75 -9.12
N ASP A 31 10.87 11.71 -10.43
CA ASP A 31 11.62 10.94 -11.43
C ASP A 31 11.75 9.45 -11.07
N ILE A 32 10.71 8.84 -10.51
CA ILE A 32 10.65 7.43 -10.10
C ILE A 32 9.84 6.64 -11.14
N ASP A 33 10.36 5.51 -11.60
CA ASP A 33 9.58 4.55 -12.39
C ASP A 33 8.63 3.77 -11.46
N PRO A 34 7.30 3.93 -11.58
CA PRO A 34 6.34 3.20 -10.76
C PRO A 34 6.29 1.69 -11.07
N TYR A 35 6.87 1.23 -12.18
CA TYR A 35 6.90 -0.18 -12.59
C TYR A 35 8.16 -0.92 -12.13
N ASP A 36 9.16 -0.20 -11.62
CA ASP A 36 10.34 -0.79 -10.97
C ASP A 36 9.96 -1.32 -9.57
N ASN A 37 9.39 -2.53 -9.56
CA ASN A 37 8.91 -3.25 -8.38
C ASN A 37 9.92 -3.27 -7.23
N PHE A 38 11.23 -3.34 -7.53
CA PHE A 38 12.27 -3.50 -6.51
C PHE A 38 12.72 -2.16 -5.92
N ASN A 39 12.72 -1.08 -6.71
CA ASN A 39 13.27 0.19 -6.26
C ASN A 39 12.22 1.26 -5.94
N VAL A 40 10.97 1.12 -6.41
CA VAL A 40 9.94 2.16 -6.24
C VAL A 40 9.78 2.59 -4.78
N PHE A 41 9.70 1.63 -3.84
CA PHE A 41 9.59 1.94 -2.42
C PHE A 41 10.85 2.60 -1.87
N ARG A 42 12.03 2.07 -2.19
CA ARG A 42 13.32 2.60 -1.73
C ARG A 42 13.49 4.05 -2.19
N ARG A 43 13.14 4.34 -3.44
CA ARG A 43 13.21 5.69 -4.01
C ARG A 43 12.17 6.61 -3.38
N LEU A 44 10.91 6.18 -3.24
CA LEU A 44 9.90 6.98 -2.55
C LEU A 44 10.34 7.37 -1.14
N LYS A 45 10.97 6.45 -0.40
CA LYS A 45 11.48 6.72 0.95
C LYS A 45 12.59 7.79 0.96
N THR A 46 13.51 7.74 0.00
CA THR A 46 14.64 8.68 -0.12
C THR A 46 14.20 10.05 -0.60
N GLU A 47 13.32 10.11 -1.60
CA GLU A 47 12.94 11.36 -2.26
C GLU A 47 11.79 12.10 -1.54
N LEU A 48 10.94 11.40 -0.78
CA LEU A 48 9.77 11.98 -0.12
C LEU A 48 9.98 12.15 1.39
N ASN A 49 10.37 13.36 1.80
CA ASN A 49 10.65 13.70 3.20
C ASN A 49 9.47 14.36 3.94
N ASP A 50 8.24 13.92 3.68
CA ASP A 50 7.04 14.37 4.40
C ASP A 50 6.85 13.61 5.73
N TRP A 51 6.40 14.28 6.79
CA TRP A 51 6.25 13.66 8.12
C TRP A 51 5.24 12.51 8.13
N ARG A 52 4.18 12.60 7.33
CA ARG A 52 3.16 11.55 7.21
C ARG A 52 3.71 10.39 6.38
N ALA A 53 4.48 10.69 5.34
CA ALA A 53 5.21 9.69 4.56
C ALA A 53 6.21 8.92 5.44
N GLN A 54 7.05 9.62 6.21
CA GLN A 54 8.01 8.99 7.14
C GLN A 54 7.32 8.07 8.16
N LYS A 55 6.13 8.44 8.63
CA LYS A 55 5.33 7.56 9.48
C LYS A 55 4.89 6.29 8.75
N LEU A 56 4.46 6.38 7.50
CA LEU A 56 4.12 5.22 6.67
C LEU A 56 5.34 4.32 6.44
N TRP A 57 6.48 4.91 6.07
CA TRP A 57 7.73 4.20 5.82
C TRP A 57 8.16 3.38 7.04
N SER A 58 8.15 3.98 8.23
CA SER A 58 8.55 3.27 9.45
C SER A 58 7.70 2.03 9.76
N LEU A 59 6.40 2.07 9.42
CA LEU A 59 5.49 0.94 9.60
C LEU A 59 5.78 -0.18 8.60
N LEU A 60 5.99 0.18 7.33
CA LEU A 60 6.30 -0.78 6.26
C LEU A 60 7.69 -1.41 6.45
N GLU A 61 8.69 -0.63 6.85
CA GLU A 61 10.03 -1.14 7.16
C GLU A 61 10.00 -2.12 8.33
N LYS A 62 9.32 -1.75 9.42
CA LYS A 62 9.14 -2.65 10.57
C LYS A 62 8.47 -3.97 10.19
N ARG A 63 7.54 -3.95 9.22
CA ARG A 63 6.95 -5.18 8.68
C ARG A 63 8.01 -5.95 7.89
N ALA A 64 8.71 -5.30 6.97
CA ALA A 64 9.72 -5.90 6.09
C ALA A 64 10.91 -6.56 6.85
N GLU A 65 11.19 -6.11 8.08
CA GLU A 65 12.23 -6.65 8.98
C GLU A 65 11.87 -8.00 9.62
N GLN A 66 10.63 -8.47 9.49
CA GLN A 66 10.23 -9.77 10.02
C GLN A 66 11.05 -10.90 9.38
N LYS A 67 11.44 -11.88 10.20
CA LYS A 67 12.35 -12.97 9.82
C LYS A 67 11.81 -13.81 8.65
N GLU A 68 10.50 -13.92 8.55
CA GLU A 68 9.77 -14.67 7.52
C GLU A 68 10.04 -14.14 6.12
N TYR A 69 10.38 -12.84 5.99
CA TYR A 69 10.70 -12.23 4.71
C TYR A 69 12.16 -12.44 4.27
N CYS A 70 13.03 -12.96 5.15
CA CYS A 70 14.45 -13.21 4.85
C CYS A 70 15.15 -11.98 4.22
N HIS A 71 14.98 -10.80 4.81
CA HIS A 71 15.46 -9.52 4.23
C HIS A 71 14.94 -9.27 2.80
N GLN A 72 13.66 -9.60 2.56
CA GLN A 72 13.01 -9.55 1.26
C GLN A 72 13.69 -10.42 0.18
N LYS A 73 14.27 -11.56 0.59
CA LYS A 73 14.93 -12.52 -0.33
C LYS A 73 14.26 -13.88 -0.40
N ALA A 74 13.23 -14.12 0.41
CA ALA A 74 12.54 -15.41 0.46
C ALA A 74 11.97 -15.84 -0.91
N CYS A 75 11.59 -14.87 -1.75
CA CYS A 75 10.99 -15.10 -3.06
C CYS A 75 11.62 -14.23 -4.17
N GLU A 76 12.88 -13.78 -4.04
CA GLU A 76 13.54 -12.84 -4.97
C GLU A 76 13.57 -13.29 -6.45
N ARG A 77 13.41 -14.60 -6.71
CA ARG A 77 13.43 -15.20 -8.06
C ARG A 77 12.05 -15.57 -8.59
N LEU A 78 10.99 -15.29 -7.83
CA LEU A 78 9.63 -15.64 -8.21
C LEU A 78 8.93 -14.45 -8.87
N SER A 79 8.16 -14.75 -9.92
CA SER A 79 7.20 -13.82 -10.50
C SER A 79 5.80 -14.28 -10.17
N VAL A 80 5.01 -13.40 -9.56
CA VAL A 80 3.65 -13.68 -9.07
C VAL A 80 2.66 -12.83 -9.83
N LEU A 81 1.69 -13.48 -10.49
CA LEU A 81 0.53 -12.83 -11.08
C LEU A 81 -0.67 -13.00 -10.14
N VAL A 82 -1.17 -11.89 -9.62
CA VAL A 82 -2.40 -11.83 -8.83
C VAL A 82 -3.56 -11.40 -9.72
N ILE A 83 -4.64 -12.19 -9.74
CA ILE A 83 -5.84 -11.90 -10.52
C ILE A 83 -6.94 -11.44 -9.55
N GLY A 84 -7.27 -10.15 -9.60
CA GLY A 84 -8.32 -9.51 -8.80
C GLY A 84 -7.78 -8.58 -7.70
N ALA A 85 -8.20 -7.32 -7.73
CA ALA A 85 -7.88 -6.28 -6.73
C ALA A 85 -8.90 -6.23 -5.58
N GLY A 86 -9.51 -7.37 -5.23
CA GLY A 86 -10.29 -7.47 -3.99
C GLY A 86 -9.38 -7.39 -2.74
N PRO A 87 -9.94 -7.22 -1.53
CA PRO A 87 -9.15 -7.10 -0.30
C PRO A 87 -8.12 -8.22 -0.12
N CYS A 88 -8.53 -9.47 -0.34
CA CYS A 88 -7.64 -10.63 -0.22
C CYS A 88 -6.53 -10.62 -1.30
N GLY A 89 -6.86 -10.29 -2.55
CA GLY A 89 -5.88 -10.25 -3.64
C GLY A 89 -4.81 -9.18 -3.43
N LEU A 90 -5.23 -7.96 -3.05
CA LEU A 90 -4.32 -6.88 -2.67
C LEU A 90 -3.47 -7.27 -1.45
N ARG A 91 -4.07 -7.90 -0.44
CA ARG A 91 -3.34 -8.33 0.76
C ARG A 91 -2.28 -9.39 0.44
N SER A 92 -2.60 -10.35 -0.43
CA SER A 92 -1.65 -11.35 -0.92
C SER A 92 -0.53 -10.71 -1.74
N ALA A 93 -0.84 -9.77 -2.63
CA ALA A 93 0.16 -9.04 -3.41
C ALA A 93 1.17 -8.30 -2.50
N ILE A 94 0.69 -7.67 -1.42
CA ILE A 94 1.53 -7.00 -0.42
C ILE A 94 2.49 -8.00 0.26
N GLU A 95 2.01 -9.18 0.68
CA GLU A 95 2.92 -10.19 1.27
C GLU A 95 3.95 -10.69 0.26
N CYS A 96 3.54 -10.97 -0.98
CA CYS A 96 4.46 -11.39 -2.03
C CYS A 96 5.56 -10.33 -2.29
N ALA A 97 5.19 -9.05 -2.26
CA ALA A 97 6.16 -7.96 -2.36
C ALA A 97 7.12 -7.93 -1.17
N PHE A 98 6.64 -8.11 0.08
CA PHE A 98 7.52 -8.21 1.25
C PHE A 98 8.46 -9.43 1.21
N LEU A 99 8.01 -10.55 0.62
CA LEU A 99 8.86 -11.73 0.39
C LEU A 99 9.95 -11.49 -0.67
N GLY A 100 9.88 -10.38 -1.43
CA GLY A 100 10.82 -10.02 -2.48
C GLY A 100 10.44 -10.50 -3.88
N ALA A 101 9.22 -11.02 -4.08
CA ALA A 101 8.80 -11.45 -5.41
C ALA A 101 8.56 -10.27 -6.36
N TYR A 102 8.69 -10.52 -7.66
CA TYR A 102 8.18 -9.61 -8.68
C TYR A 102 6.66 -9.81 -8.80
N VAL A 103 5.86 -8.79 -8.47
CA VAL A 103 4.40 -8.93 -8.38
C VAL A 103 3.71 -8.11 -9.46
N VAL A 104 2.85 -8.76 -10.23
CA VAL A 104 1.92 -8.10 -11.15
C VAL A 104 0.51 -8.40 -10.68
N LEU A 105 -0.33 -7.36 -10.59
CA LEU A 105 -1.74 -7.51 -10.28
C LEU A 105 -2.58 -7.03 -11.46
N VAL A 106 -3.55 -7.84 -11.86
CA VAL A 106 -4.54 -7.48 -12.87
C VAL A 106 -5.94 -7.45 -12.26
N GLU A 107 -6.73 -6.44 -12.62
CA GLU A 107 -8.12 -6.30 -12.20
C GLU A 107 -8.95 -5.87 -13.42
N GLN A 108 -10.14 -6.44 -13.54
CA GLN A 108 -11.05 -6.15 -14.64
C GLN A 108 -11.74 -4.79 -14.48
N ARG A 109 -12.05 -4.40 -13.24
CA ARG A 109 -12.74 -3.16 -12.91
C ARG A 109 -11.76 -2.00 -12.72
N ASP A 110 -12.25 -0.81 -13.01
CA ASP A 110 -11.54 0.47 -12.81
C ASP A 110 -12.08 1.25 -11.60
N CYS A 111 -12.90 0.62 -10.76
CA CYS A 111 -13.50 1.24 -9.60
C CYS A 111 -13.77 0.25 -8.46
N PHE A 112 -13.74 0.78 -7.22
CA PHE A 112 -14.26 0.12 -6.03
C PHE A 112 -15.60 0.74 -5.67
N SER A 113 -16.69 0.00 -5.84
CA SER A 113 -18.06 0.52 -5.77
C SER A 113 -18.96 -0.13 -4.72
N ARG A 114 -18.46 -1.19 -4.07
CA ARG A 114 -19.23 -1.92 -3.05
C ARG A 114 -19.26 -1.10 -1.77
N ASN A 115 -20.46 -0.91 -1.23
CA ASN A 115 -20.70 -0.24 0.06
C ASN A 115 -21.07 -1.24 1.18
N ASN A 116 -20.94 -2.53 0.90
CA ASN A 116 -21.21 -3.59 1.87
C ASN A 116 -20.17 -3.54 2.98
N VAL A 117 -20.61 -3.70 4.22
CA VAL A 117 -19.75 -3.63 5.39
C VAL A 117 -19.30 -5.02 5.81
N LEU A 118 -18.01 -5.17 6.07
CA LEU A 118 -17.36 -6.38 6.58
C LEU A 118 -17.00 -6.19 8.04
N HIS A 119 -17.34 -7.18 8.87
CA HIS A 119 -16.79 -7.30 10.22
C HIS A 119 -15.31 -7.73 10.14
N ILE A 120 -14.48 -7.22 11.04
CA ILE A 120 -13.03 -7.36 11.05
C ILE A 120 -12.59 -7.89 12.41
N TRP A 121 -11.96 -9.07 12.41
CA TRP A 121 -11.43 -9.65 13.65
C TRP A 121 -10.27 -8.82 14.22
N PRO A 122 -10.02 -8.89 15.54
CA PRO A 122 -8.95 -8.10 16.18
C PRO A 122 -7.57 -8.24 15.53
N PHE A 123 -7.20 -9.43 15.07
CA PHE A 123 -5.90 -9.66 14.41
C PHE A 123 -5.80 -8.94 13.06
N VAL A 124 -6.90 -8.86 12.30
CA VAL A 124 -6.94 -8.13 11.02
C VAL A 124 -6.91 -6.63 11.26
N ILE A 125 -7.59 -6.13 12.31
CA ILE A 125 -7.47 -4.73 12.73
C ILE A 125 -6.01 -4.38 13.01
N GLN A 126 -5.29 -5.25 13.73
CA GLN A 126 -3.89 -5.02 14.05
C GLN A 126 -2.99 -5.10 12.81
N ASP A 127 -3.23 -6.06 11.91
CA ASP A 127 -2.50 -6.19 10.65
C ASP A 127 -2.64 -4.93 9.79
N LEU A 128 -3.87 -4.45 9.57
CA LEU A 128 -4.12 -3.22 8.80
C LEU A 128 -3.52 -1.98 9.47
N LYS A 129 -3.57 -1.88 10.81
CA LYS A 129 -2.87 -0.81 11.56
C LYS A 129 -1.37 -0.84 11.33
N ASN A 130 -0.75 -2.03 11.35
CA ASN A 130 0.67 -2.20 11.11
C ASN A 130 1.06 -1.91 9.65
N LEU A 131 0.13 -2.02 8.69
CA LEU A 131 0.31 -1.57 7.30
C LEU A 131 0.02 -0.07 7.08
N GLY A 132 -0.29 0.67 8.15
CA GLY A 132 -0.50 2.12 8.06
C GLY A 132 -1.88 2.57 7.63
N ILE A 133 -2.92 1.72 7.72
CA ILE A 133 -4.29 2.07 7.30
C ILE A 133 -4.81 3.39 7.88
N LYS A 134 -4.40 3.78 9.10
CA LYS A 134 -4.83 5.05 9.71
C LYS A 134 -4.28 6.31 9.02
N ILE A 135 -3.28 6.16 8.16
CA ILE A 135 -2.75 7.23 7.31
C ILE A 135 -3.72 7.51 6.16
N PHE A 136 -4.21 6.45 5.51
CA PHE A 136 -5.16 6.51 4.40
C PHE A 136 -6.62 6.66 4.84
N TYR A 137 -6.97 6.08 5.98
CA TYR A 137 -8.32 6.09 6.53
C TYR A 137 -8.30 6.41 8.03
N PRO A 138 -8.22 7.69 8.43
CA PRO A 138 -8.08 8.11 9.83
C PRO A 138 -9.24 7.70 10.75
N LYS A 139 -10.40 7.36 10.17
CA LYS A 139 -11.59 6.87 10.88
C LYS A 139 -11.57 5.36 11.15
N PHE A 140 -10.58 4.64 10.60
CA PHE A 140 -10.46 3.18 10.76
C PHE A 140 -10.50 2.75 12.23
N CYS A 141 -11.50 1.92 12.56
CA CYS A 141 -11.71 1.30 13.87
C CYS A 141 -11.47 2.28 15.04
N ARG A 142 -12.13 3.45 15.01
CA ARG A 142 -12.15 4.38 16.14
C ARG A 142 -13.11 3.87 17.22
N GLY A 143 -12.68 3.88 18.48
CA GLY A 143 -13.48 3.36 19.59
C GLY A 143 -13.67 1.84 19.45
N SER A 144 -14.92 1.39 19.57
CA SER A 144 -15.33 -0.01 19.45
C SER A 144 -15.73 -0.43 18.02
N ILE A 145 -15.50 0.43 17.01
CA ILE A 145 -15.77 0.08 15.61
C ILE A 145 -14.82 -1.04 15.16
N ASP A 146 -15.39 -2.11 14.64
CA ASP A 146 -14.73 -3.34 14.20
C ASP A 146 -15.14 -3.76 12.79
N HIS A 147 -15.53 -2.79 11.95
CA HIS A 147 -16.01 -3.03 10.59
C HIS A 147 -15.52 -1.97 9.59
N ILE A 148 -15.50 -2.33 8.29
CA ILE A 148 -15.13 -1.47 7.17
C ILE A 148 -15.96 -1.80 5.92
N SER A 149 -16.21 -0.81 5.06
CA SER A 149 -16.78 -1.02 3.72
C SER A 149 -15.72 -1.44 2.70
#